data_AF-A0A836CDY7-F1
#
_entry.id   AF-A0A836CDY7-F1
#
_cell.length_a   1.000
_cell.length_b   1.000
_cell.length_c   1.000
_cell.angle_alpha   90.00
_cell.angle_beta   90.00
_cell.angle_gamma   90.00
#
_symmetry.space_group_name_H-M   'P 1'
#
loop_
_entity.id
_entity.type
_entity.pdbx_description
1 polymer ?
#
loop_
_entity_poly.entity_id
_entity_poly.type
_entity_poly.pdbx_seq_one_letter_code
_entity_poly.pdbx_strand_id
1 'polypeptide(L)'
;MAVARLKSTLSGTAGALLDVFSAEKLPRSDVSDYHDVEQRVQSVLPPGAPPVVMRLVSNCHSAVSIPAPFQHTFCAAPGNNPRKRMLYTSKALSLFQLIDGAWVMSFMVYAHEYGHDAPACNRGRVYVSYLDSVPFLQPYSSRSAAYQMKLVAYFDWVRRRGFGTVHLCSAPSGDDGRYVFWCHPEHHRTRNEDGLRAWYCEVAKQCQSHGIIAASSGLYECGHREEQPALASDDSSRGTTSDERPVLPPIFKGDFWIADL
;
A
#
# COMPACT_ATOMS: atom_id res chain seq x y z
N MET A 1 19.70 49.71 -4.63
CA MET A 1 18.66 48.70 -4.36
C MET A 1 18.97 48.08 -3.01
N ALA A 2 18.11 48.27 -2.01
CA ALA A 2 18.33 47.73 -0.66
C ALA A 2 17.46 46.49 -0.46
N VAL A 3 18.06 45.39 -0.04
CA VAL A 3 17.37 44.17 0.38
C VAL A 3 17.59 44.01 1.88
N ALA A 4 16.49 44.02 2.63
CA ALA A 4 16.50 43.73 4.06
C ALA A 4 15.85 42.37 4.30
N ARG A 5 16.50 41.51 5.09
CA ARG A 5 15.89 40.27 5.60
C ARG A 5 15.26 40.56 6.96
N LEU A 6 13.96 40.29 7.06
CA LEU A 6 13.21 40.36 8.31
C LEU A 6 13.63 39.21 9.25
N LYS A 7 13.77 39.49 10.54
CA LYS A 7 13.89 38.44 11.56
C LYS A 7 12.53 37.78 11.76
N SER A 8 12.45 36.44 11.69
CA SER A 8 11.21 35.73 11.98
C SER A 8 10.84 35.86 13.45
N THR A 9 9.62 36.31 13.74
CA THR A 9 9.05 36.44 15.08
C THR A 9 8.23 35.22 15.51
N LEU A 10 8.47 34.03 14.94
CA LEU A 10 7.95 32.77 15.47
C LEU A 10 8.71 32.39 16.75
N SER A 11 8.53 33.16 17.82
CA SER A 11 9.16 32.92 19.12
C SER A 11 8.10 33.07 20.21
N GLY A 12 7.79 31.96 20.87
CA GLY A 12 7.04 31.94 22.13
C GLY A 12 5.99 30.83 22.20
N THR A 13 4.89 30.96 21.45
CA THR A 13 3.71 30.10 21.60
C THR A 13 3.53 29.08 20.47
N ALA A 14 3.84 29.45 19.22
CA ALA A 14 3.77 28.53 18.08
C ALA A 14 4.83 27.42 18.15
N GLY A 15 6.06 27.76 18.57
CA GLY A 15 7.12 26.77 18.78
C GLY A 15 6.79 25.79 19.91
N ALA A 16 6.14 26.26 20.98
CA ALA A 16 5.67 25.40 22.07
C ALA A 16 4.50 24.49 21.65
N LEU A 17 3.57 24.97 20.82
CA LEU A 17 2.48 24.15 20.27
C LEU A 17 2.98 23.10 19.27
N LEU A 18 3.97 23.43 18.44
CA LEU A 18 4.61 22.48 17.53
C LEU A 18 5.38 21.39 18.29
N ASP A 19 5.94 21.72 19.44
CA ASP A 19 6.53 20.71 20.33
C ASP A 19 5.44 19.82 20.94
N VAL A 20 4.33 20.39 21.42
CA VAL A 20 3.22 19.61 22.03
C VAL A 20 2.55 18.66 21.03
N PHE A 21 2.31 19.09 19.79
CA PHE A 21 1.66 18.29 18.73
C PHE A 21 2.66 17.84 17.66
N SER A 22 3.63 17.00 18.05
CA SER A 22 4.64 16.46 17.15
C SER A 22 4.26 15.09 16.57
N ALA A 23 4.76 14.77 15.37
CA ALA A 23 4.54 13.44 14.78
C ALA A 23 5.20 12.32 15.60
N GLU A 24 6.29 12.62 16.30
CA GLU A 24 6.95 11.68 17.22
C GLU A 24 6.03 11.27 18.37
N LYS A 25 5.28 12.23 18.91
CA LYS A 25 4.36 12.03 20.04
C LYS A 25 3.05 11.33 19.66
N LEU A 26 2.79 11.11 18.37
CA LEU A 26 1.68 10.25 17.96
C LEU A 26 1.86 8.83 18.52
N PRO A 27 0.77 8.16 18.97
CA PRO A 27 0.84 6.81 19.51
C PRO A 27 1.58 5.86 18.57
N ARG A 28 2.49 5.08 19.14
CA ARG A 28 3.18 3.99 18.44
C ARG A 28 2.24 2.78 18.33
N SER A 29 2.53 1.91 17.38
CA SER A 29 1.73 0.72 17.06
C SER A 29 2.67 -0.41 16.68
N ASP A 30 2.18 -1.66 16.70
CA ASP A 30 2.99 -2.83 16.36
C ASP A 30 3.71 -2.72 15.01
N VAL A 31 3.10 -2.04 14.02
CA VAL A 31 3.74 -1.80 12.70
C VAL A 31 4.80 -0.69 12.76
N SER A 32 4.62 0.33 13.60
CA SER A 32 5.62 1.38 13.83
C SER A 32 6.83 0.85 14.61
N ASP A 33 6.62 -0.11 15.49
CA ASP A 33 7.65 -0.70 16.36
C ASP A 33 8.36 -1.90 15.72
N TYR A 34 7.76 -2.47 14.68
CA TYR A 34 8.30 -3.65 14.04
C TYR A 34 9.60 -3.38 13.30
N HIS A 35 10.65 -4.12 13.66
CA HIS A 35 11.90 -4.23 12.89
C HIS A 35 12.49 -2.87 12.48
N ASP A 36 12.31 -1.88 13.36
CA ASP A 36 12.74 -0.50 13.15
C ASP A 36 12.34 0.04 11.76
N VAL A 37 11.05 -0.07 11.38
CA VAL A 37 10.54 0.45 10.09
C VAL A 37 11.03 1.88 9.82
N GLU A 38 11.05 2.72 10.85
CA GLU A 38 11.58 4.08 10.76
C GLU A 38 13.06 4.12 10.42
N GLN A 39 13.89 3.28 11.05
CA GLN A 39 15.32 3.18 10.75
C GLN A 39 15.59 2.63 9.35
N ARG A 40 14.77 1.68 8.87
CA ARG A 40 14.87 1.18 7.48
C ARG A 40 14.62 2.29 6.47
N VAL A 41 13.62 3.14 6.70
CA VAL A 41 13.37 4.30 5.84
C VAL A 41 14.48 5.34 6.01
N GLN A 42 14.98 5.56 7.22
CA GLN A 42 16.09 6.47 7.47
C GLN A 42 17.39 6.00 6.78
N SER A 43 17.64 4.70 6.69
CA SER A 43 18.88 4.15 6.12
C SER A 43 19.01 4.34 4.60
N VAL A 44 17.92 4.62 3.90
CA VAL A 44 17.94 4.96 2.47
C VAL A 44 18.10 6.46 2.20
N LEU A 45 18.12 7.28 3.26
CA LEU A 45 18.43 8.71 3.19
C LEU A 45 19.94 8.92 3.38
N PRO A 46 20.53 9.99 2.80
CA PRO A 46 21.94 10.27 3.01
C PRO A 46 22.25 10.60 4.47
N PRO A 47 23.50 10.42 4.91
CA PRO A 47 23.94 10.80 6.25
C PRO A 47 23.60 12.27 6.55
N GLY A 48 23.03 12.53 7.73
CA GLY A 48 22.61 13.87 8.14
C GLY A 48 21.27 14.34 7.56
N ALA A 49 20.56 13.52 6.78
CA ALA A 49 19.19 13.83 6.37
C ALA A 49 18.27 13.95 7.61
N PRO A 50 17.26 14.82 7.56
CA PRO A 50 16.38 15.01 8.71
C PRO A 50 15.60 13.73 9.07
N PRO A 51 15.27 13.54 10.36
CA PRO A 51 14.66 12.32 10.85
C PRO A 51 13.27 12.09 10.25
N VAL A 52 12.97 10.83 9.94
CA VAL A 52 11.65 10.37 9.50
C VAL A 52 10.92 9.59 10.59
N VAL A 53 9.61 9.72 10.59
CA VAL A 53 8.71 9.06 11.54
C VAL A 53 7.55 8.43 10.80
N MET A 54 7.23 7.18 11.13
CA MET A 54 6.11 6.44 10.54
C MET A 54 5.05 6.12 11.59
N ARG A 55 3.80 6.44 11.29
CA ARG A 55 2.68 6.24 12.22
C ARG A 55 1.49 5.57 11.55
N LEU A 56 0.85 4.67 12.29
CA LEU A 56 -0.47 4.16 11.95
C LEU A 56 -1.51 5.15 12.50
N VAL A 57 -2.04 5.99 11.62
CA VAL A 57 -2.96 7.07 12.01
C VAL A 57 -4.43 6.67 11.90
N SER A 58 -4.72 5.51 11.30
CA SER A 58 -6.04 4.89 11.32
C SER A 58 -5.93 3.37 11.25
N ASN A 59 -6.78 2.68 12.01
CA ASN A 59 -6.88 1.22 12.05
C ASN A 59 -8.33 0.85 12.40
N CYS A 60 -9.17 0.60 11.39
CA CYS A 60 -10.60 0.37 11.61
C CYS A 60 -11.09 -0.88 10.88
N HIS A 61 -12.01 -1.61 11.51
CA HIS A 61 -12.74 -2.67 10.82
C HIS A 61 -13.76 -2.07 9.87
N SER A 62 -13.82 -2.61 8.66
CA SER A 62 -14.76 -2.19 7.63
C SER A 62 -15.28 -3.40 6.86
N ALA A 63 -16.16 -3.13 5.90
CA ALA A 63 -16.72 -4.17 5.06
C ALA A 63 -16.91 -3.69 3.62
N VAL A 64 -16.77 -4.61 2.68
CA VAL A 64 -17.11 -4.41 1.26
C VAL A 64 -18.37 -5.21 0.94
N SER A 65 -19.33 -4.56 0.30
CA SER A 65 -20.51 -5.23 -0.26
C SER A 65 -20.12 -5.82 -1.61
N ILE A 66 -20.46 -7.09 -1.83
CA ILE A 66 -20.20 -7.75 -3.10
C ILE A 66 -21.31 -7.32 -4.08
N PRO A 67 -21.00 -6.80 -5.28
CA PRO A 67 -22.05 -6.38 -6.23
C PRO A 67 -22.95 -7.54 -6.67
N ALA A 68 -24.21 -7.23 -6.98
CA ALA A 68 -25.19 -8.22 -7.40
C ALA A 68 -24.80 -8.99 -8.69
N PRO A 69 -24.24 -8.35 -9.75
CA PRO A 69 -23.77 -9.06 -10.93
C PRO A 69 -22.72 -10.13 -10.59
N PHE A 70 -21.79 -9.77 -9.70
CA PHE A 70 -20.75 -10.67 -9.21
C PHE A 70 -21.34 -11.86 -8.42
N GLN A 71 -22.38 -11.60 -7.61
CA GLN A 71 -23.12 -12.64 -6.90
C GLN A 71 -23.80 -13.62 -7.87
N HIS A 72 -24.43 -13.11 -8.92
CA HIS A 72 -25.12 -13.97 -9.88
C HIS A 72 -24.15 -14.87 -10.67
N THR A 73 -23.04 -14.31 -11.15
CA THR A 73 -22.10 -15.01 -12.04
C THR A 73 -21.24 -16.04 -11.32
N PHE A 74 -20.66 -15.68 -10.17
CA PHE A 74 -19.65 -16.52 -9.53
C PHE A 74 -20.10 -17.19 -8.22
N CYS A 75 -21.20 -16.71 -7.64
CA CYS A 75 -21.68 -17.19 -6.36
C CYS A 75 -22.84 -18.19 -6.46
N ALA A 76 -23.32 -18.49 -7.68
CA ALA A 76 -24.31 -19.52 -7.95
C ALA A 76 -23.73 -20.95 -8.05
N ALA A 77 -22.40 -21.10 -8.02
CA ALA A 77 -21.74 -22.40 -8.09
C ALA A 77 -21.88 -23.20 -6.76
N PRO A 78 -22.17 -24.51 -6.78
CA PRO A 78 -22.27 -25.34 -5.57
C PRO A 78 -20.98 -25.29 -4.75
N GLY A 79 -21.08 -24.97 -3.46
CA GLY A 79 -19.93 -24.82 -2.55
C GLY A 79 -19.46 -23.38 -2.32
N ASN A 80 -19.92 -22.42 -3.11
CA ASN A 80 -19.72 -20.99 -2.85
C ASN A 80 -20.90 -20.44 -2.03
N ASN A 81 -20.64 -20.05 -0.78
CA ASN A 81 -21.61 -19.33 0.05
C ASN A 81 -21.03 -17.97 0.47
N PRO A 82 -20.91 -17.02 -0.46
CA PRO A 82 -20.25 -15.77 -0.16
C PRO A 82 -21.20 -14.91 0.66
N ARG A 83 -20.71 -14.53 1.84
CA ARG A 83 -21.37 -13.50 2.65
C ARG A 83 -21.56 -12.26 1.77
N LYS A 84 -22.77 -11.70 1.75
CA LYS A 84 -23.10 -10.44 1.02
C LYS A 84 -22.14 -9.29 1.34
N ARG A 85 -21.50 -9.36 2.50
CA ARG A 85 -20.47 -8.44 2.97
C ARG A 85 -19.26 -9.23 3.42
N MET A 86 -18.08 -8.76 3.01
CA MET A 86 -16.80 -9.28 3.45
C MET A 86 -16.12 -8.26 4.36
N LEU A 87 -15.64 -8.71 5.51
CA LEU A 87 -14.94 -7.88 6.49
C LEU A 87 -13.46 -7.76 6.12
N TYR A 88 -12.90 -6.60 6.43
CA TYR A 88 -11.46 -6.33 6.32
C TYR A 88 -11.04 -5.26 7.33
N THR A 89 -9.76 -5.15 7.60
CA THR A 89 -9.20 -4.06 8.41
C THR A 89 -8.60 -3.01 7.49
N SER A 90 -9.09 -1.78 7.58
CA SER A 90 -8.56 -0.62 6.89
C SER A 90 -7.50 0.06 7.74
N LYS A 91 -6.34 0.34 7.14
CA LYS A 91 -5.21 1.00 7.79
C LYS A 91 -4.75 2.19 7.00
N ALA A 92 -4.34 3.24 7.71
CA ALA A 92 -3.72 4.42 7.13
C ALA A 92 -2.35 4.66 7.75
N LEU A 93 -1.31 4.55 6.94
CA LEU A 93 0.10 4.59 7.33
C LEU A 93 0.70 5.90 6.80
N SER A 94 1.15 6.78 7.68
CA SER A 94 1.77 8.06 7.34
C SER A 94 3.29 8.01 7.43
N LEU A 95 3.96 8.90 6.71
CA LEU A 95 5.39 9.17 6.81
C LEU A 95 5.58 10.66 6.99
N PHE A 96 6.18 11.03 8.11
CA PHE A 96 6.54 12.40 8.46
C PHE A 96 8.06 12.57 8.38
N GLN A 97 8.50 13.78 8.10
CA GLN A 97 9.89 14.18 8.25
C GLN A 97 9.97 15.55 8.94
N LEU A 98 10.95 15.73 9.80
CA LEU A 98 11.21 17.03 10.43
C LEU A 98 11.92 17.96 9.42
N ILE A 99 11.23 18.96 8.91
CA ILE A 99 11.76 19.93 7.92
C ILE A 99 11.64 21.32 8.52
N ASP A 100 12.76 22.04 8.61
CA ASP A 100 12.82 23.41 9.14
C ASP A 100 12.13 23.60 10.51
N GLY A 101 12.22 22.59 11.37
CA GLY A 101 11.62 22.58 12.71
C GLY A 101 10.13 22.20 12.75
N ALA A 102 9.53 21.79 11.63
CA ALA A 102 8.15 21.34 11.56
C ALA A 102 8.02 19.90 11.03
N TRP A 103 7.12 19.11 11.59
CA TRP A 103 6.81 17.77 11.08
C TRP A 103 5.93 17.86 9.83
N VAL A 104 6.47 17.46 8.68
CA VAL A 104 5.77 17.47 7.40
C VAL A 104 5.39 16.05 7.00
N MET A 105 4.10 15.79 6.85
CA MET A 105 3.61 14.52 6.29
C MET A 105 3.79 14.54 4.78
N SER A 106 4.64 13.66 4.25
CA SER A 106 5.01 13.66 2.84
C SER A 106 4.44 12.48 2.05
N PHE A 107 4.03 11.42 2.73
CA PHE A 107 3.53 10.20 2.08
C PHE A 107 2.53 9.43 2.95
N MET A 108 1.41 9.03 2.36
CA MET A 108 0.34 8.27 3.00
C MET A 108 0.02 7.02 2.20
N VAL A 109 -0.26 5.91 2.89
CA VAL A 109 -0.69 4.65 2.29
C VAL A 109 -1.93 4.16 3.02
N TYR A 110 -2.99 3.86 2.28
CA TYR A 110 -4.15 3.11 2.76
C TYR A 110 -4.04 1.65 2.33
N ALA A 111 -4.23 0.74 3.28
CA ALA A 111 -4.19 -0.69 3.03
C ALA A 111 -5.40 -1.39 3.64
N HIS A 112 -5.93 -2.38 2.93
CA HIS A 112 -7.02 -3.24 3.35
C HIS A 112 -6.46 -4.65 3.61
N GLU A 113 -6.54 -5.10 4.85
CA GLU A 113 -6.08 -6.42 5.28
C GLU A 113 -7.26 -7.39 5.41
N TYR A 114 -7.25 -8.48 4.64
CA TYR A 114 -8.26 -9.54 4.68
C TYR A 114 -7.72 -10.76 5.42
N GLY A 115 -8.11 -10.90 6.69
CA GLY A 115 -7.61 -11.94 7.58
C GLY A 115 -8.14 -13.35 7.29
N HIS A 116 -7.89 -14.28 8.21
CA HIS A 116 -8.31 -15.68 8.10
C HIS A 116 -9.83 -15.86 7.96
N ASP A 117 -10.63 -14.99 8.57
CA ASP A 117 -12.09 -14.98 8.52
C ASP A 117 -12.67 -14.56 7.16
N ALA A 118 -11.84 -14.08 6.23
CA ALA A 118 -12.29 -13.72 4.90
C ALA A 118 -12.62 -14.98 4.04
N PRO A 119 -13.50 -14.85 3.03
CA PRO A 119 -13.71 -15.85 2.00
C PRO A 119 -12.40 -16.27 1.31
N ALA A 120 -12.36 -17.48 0.76
CA ALA A 120 -11.16 -18.05 0.15
C ALA A 120 -10.50 -17.15 -0.91
N CYS A 121 -11.30 -16.44 -1.71
CA CYS A 121 -10.80 -15.51 -2.73
C CYS A 121 -9.98 -14.34 -2.13
N ASN A 122 -10.21 -13.95 -0.89
CA ASN A 122 -9.56 -12.80 -0.23
C ASN A 122 -8.71 -13.17 0.99
N ARG A 123 -8.84 -14.39 1.51
CA ARG A 123 -8.16 -14.83 2.73
C ARG A 123 -6.65 -14.66 2.64
N GLY A 124 -6.07 -13.99 3.64
CA GLY A 124 -4.62 -13.78 3.72
C GLY A 124 -4.07 -12.80 2.67
N ARG A 125 -4.93 -11.97 2.07
CA ARG A 125 -4.54 -10.96 1.07
C ARG A 125 -4.53 -9.55 1.69
N VAL A 126 -3.58 -8.74 1.26
CA VAL A 126 -3.51 -7.30 1.56
C VAL A 126 -3.66 -6.53 0.26
N TYR A 127 -4.49 -5.50 0.25
CA TYR A 127 -4.68 -4.63 -0.91
C TYR A 127 -4.27 -3.20 -0.55
N VAL A 128 -3.34 -2.62 -1.28
CA VAL A 128 -3.02 -1.18 -1.14
C VAL A 128 -4.09 -0.41 -1.91
N SER A 129 -5.02 0.21 -1.20
CA SER A 129 -6.18 0.86 -1.80
C SER A 129 -5.85 2.22 -2.38
N TYR A 130 -5.09 3.02 -1.64
CA TYR A 130 -4.64 4.33 -2.08
C TYR A 130 -3.24 4.61 -1.58
N LEU A 131 -2.44 5.30 -2.37
CA LEU A 131 -1.24 5.97 -1.90
C LEU A 131 -1.18 7.35 -2.52
N ASP A 132 -0.62 8.29 -1.78
CA ASP A 132 -0.48 9.67 -2.23
C ASP A 132 0.72 10.30 -1.56
N SER A 133 1.32 11.28 -2.22
CA SER A 133 2.52 11.96 -1.75
C SER A 133 2.52 13.44 -2.09
N VAL A 134 3.20 14.23 -1.27
CA VAL A 134 3.60 15.60 -1.59
C VAL A 134 5.12 15.68 -1.73
N PRO A 135 5.65 16.59 -2.56
CA PRO A 135 7.05 16.54 -3.01
C PRO A 135 8.03 17.19 -2.02
N PHE A 136 7.78 17.09 -0.71
CA PHE A 136 8.52 17.86 0.30
C PHE A 136 9.64 17.11 1.03
N LEU A 137 9.68 15.78 0.96
CA LEU A 137 10.73 14.98 1.61
C LEU A 137 12.14 15.46 1.19
N GLN A 138 13.00 15.69 2.17
CA GLN A 138 14.37 16.17 2.01
C GLN A 138 15.41 15.07 2.31
N PRO A 139 16.44 14.92 1.46
CA PRO A 139 16.57 15.58 0.17
C PRO A 139 15.55 15.04 -0.85
N TYR A 140 15.12 15.92 -1.76
CA TYR A 140 14.15 15.61 -2.80
C TYR A 140 14.50 14.34 -3.61
N SER A 141 15.79 14.12 -3.88
CA SER A 141 16.29 12.96 -4.65
C SER A 141 16.02 11.61 -3.97
N SER A 142 15.97 11.57 -2.64
CA SER A 142 15.76 10.33 -1.86
C SER A 142 14.29 9.99 -1.64
N ARG A 143 13.37 10.88 -2.05
CA ARG A 143 11.92 10.72 -1.85
C ARG A 143 11.41 9.37 -2.35
N SER A 144 11.77 9.00 -3.57
CA SER A 144 11.31 7.75 -4.18
C SER A 144 11.77 6.54 -3.37
N ALA A 145 13.06 6.50 -3.00
CA ALA A 145 13.64 5.41 -2.23
C ALA A 145 12.99 5.29 -0.84
N ALA A 146 12.76 6.42 -0.15
CA ALA A 146 12.10 6.43 1.16
C ALA A 146 10.67 5.87 1.10
N TYR A 147 9.90 6.27 0.08
CA TYR A 147 8.51 5.80 -0.09
C TYR A 147 8.46 4.32 -0.46
N GLN A 148 9.39 3.85 -1.29
CA GLN A 148 9.53 2.42 -1.61
C GLN A 148 9.88 1.62 -0.36
N MET A 149 10.87 2.07 0.41
CA MET A 149 11.31 1.39 1.63
C MET A 149 10.21 1.32 2.69
N LYS A 150 9.35 2.35 2.78
CA LYS A 150 8.15 2.31 3.63
C LYS A 150 7.22 1.15 3.26
N LEU A 151 6.96 0.96 1.96
CA LEU A 151 6.13 -0.17 1.49
C LEU A 151 6.82 -1.51 1.73
N VAL A 152 8.12 -1.62 1.43
CA VAL A 152 8.91 -2.84 1.67
C VAL A 152 8.84 -3.24 3.16
N ALA A 153 9.02 -2.29 4.07
CA ALA A 153 8.94 -2.53 5.50
C ALA A 153 7.52 -2.96 5.94
N TYR A 154 6.48 -2.32 5.40
CA TYR A 154 5.10 -2.73 5.66
C TYR A 154 4.79 -4.13 5.12
N PHE A 155 5.30 -4.49 3.94
CA PHE A 155 5.09 -5.82 3.35
C PHE A 155 5.76 -6.92 4.16
N ASP A 156 6.97 -6.67 4.68
CA ASP A 156 7.62 -7.58 5.61
C ASP A 156 6.80 -7.75 6.90
N TRP A 157 6.21 -6.66 7.42
CA TRP A 157 5.36 -6.72 8.60
C TRP A 157 4.11 -7.57 8.41
N VAL A 158 3.35 -7.35 7.32
CA VAL A 158 2.14 -8.15 7.06
C VAL A 158 2.49 -9.62 6.74
N ARG A 159 3.60 -9.88 6.06
CA ARG A 159 4.09 -11.25 5.83
C ARG A 159 4.26 -12.01 7.15
N ARG A 160 4.86 -11.39 8.16
CA ARG A 160 5.03 -12.02 9.48
C ARG A 160 3.74 -12.24 10.25
N ARG A 161 2.72 -11.44 9.97
CA ARG A 161 1.36 -11.64 10.49
C ARG A 161 0.59 -12.73 9.76
N GLY A 162 1.20 -13.41 8.78
CA GLY A 162 0.63 -14.54 8.06
C GLY A 162 -0.14 -14.17 6.80
N PHE A 163 0.00 -12.93 6.30
CA PHE A 163 -0.54 -12.58 4.98
C PHE A 163 0.36 -13.15 3.88
N GLY A 164 -0.24 -13.81 2.89
CA GLY A 164 0.47 -14.50 1.82
C GLY A 164 0.64 -13.66 0.55
N THR A 165 -0.28 -12.72 0.29
CA THR A 165 -0.30 -11.97 -0.98
C THR A 165 -0.57 -10.49 -0.74
N VAL A 166 0.18 -9.63 -1.43
CA VAL A 166 -0.06 -8.19 -1.50
C VAL A 166 -0.46 -7.81 -2.92
N HIS A 167 -1.50 -6.99 -3.04
CA HIS A 167 -2.03 -6.49 -4.30
C HIS A 167 -1.79 -5.00 -4.42
N LEU A 168 -1.23 -4.59 -5.57
CA LEU A 168 -0.95 -3.21 -5.94
C LEU A 168 -1.71 -2.89 -7.23
N CYS A 169 -2.60 -1.91 -7.18
CA CYS A 169 -3.29 -1.44 -8.37
C CYS A 169 -2.56 -0.21 -8.94
N SER A 170 -2.22 -0.27 -10.22
CA SER A 170 -1.60 0.82 -10.98
C SER A 170 -2.65 1.67 -11.68
N ALA A 171 -3.71 2.10 -10.98
CA ALA A 171 -4.64 3.07 -11.53
C ALA A 171 -4.21 4.48 -11.11
N PRO A 172 -3.68 5.34 -12.02
CA PRO A 172 -3.49 6.74 -11.69
C PRO A 172 -4.84 7.41 -11.39
N SER A 173 -4.82 8.48 -10.59
CA SER A 173 -6.04 9.26 -10.29
C SER A 173 -6.66 9.72 -11.60
N GLY A 174 -7.99 9.70 -11.67
CA GLY A 174 -8.71 10.40 -12.73
C GLY A 174 -8.37 11.90 -12.77
N ASP A 175 -8.99 12.64 -13.68
CA ASP A 175 -8.64 14.02 -14.04
C ASP A 175 -8.49 15.03 -12.89
N ASP A 176 -8.97 14.70 -11.68
CA ASP A 176 -8.86 15.58 -10.53
C ASP A 176 -7.59 15.39 -9.68
N GLY A 177 -6.83 14.31 -9.86
CA GLY A 177 -5.52 14.12 -9.21
C GLY A 177 -5.56 13.94 -7.68
N ARG A 178 -6.75 13.81 -7.08
CA ARG A 178 -6.94 13.96 -5.61
C ARG A 178 -7.17 12.60 -4.96
N TYR A 179 -6.21 12.13 -4.16
CA TYR A 179 -6.39 10.93 -3.33
C TYR A 179 -6.48 11.25 -1.83
N VAL A 180 -5.37 11.70 -1.24
CA VAL A 180 -5.28 11.90 0.22
C VAL A 180 -4.99 13.36 0.54
N PHE A 181 -3.99 13.95 -0.12
CA PHE A 181 -3.58 15.31 0.18
C PHE A 181 -4.46 16.29 -0.58
N TRP A 182 -5.09 17.21 0.17
CA TRP A 182 -5.87 18.27 -0.42
C TRP A 182 -4.94 19.33 -1.04
N CYS A 183 -5.02 19.48 -2.36
CA CYS A 183 -4.28 20.45 -3.17
C CYS A 183 -2.76 20.19 -3.23
N HIS A 184 -2.31 19.55 -4.32
CA HIS A 184 -0.89 19.35 -4.59
C HIS A 184 -0.22 20.65 -5.07
N PRO A 185 1.07 20.87 -4.76
CA PRO A 185 1.82 22.00 -5.31
C PRO A 185 1.84 21.98 -6.85
N GLU A 186 1.85 23.15 -7.49
CA GLU A 186 1.80 23.27 -8.96
C GLU A 186 2.93 22.53 -9.69
N HIS A 187 4.10 22.39 -9.04
CA HIS A 187 5.24 21.67 -9.58
C HIS A 187 5.23 20.16 -9.28
N HIS A 188 4.21 19.67 -8.56
CA HIS A 188 4.02 18.25 -8.31
C HIS A 188 3.64 17.55 -9.61
N ARG A 189 4.42 16.53 -9.99
CA ARG A 189 4.13 15.70 -11.16
C ARG A 189 3.67 14.33 -10.69
N THR A 190 2.39 14.04 -10.93
CA THR A 190 1.83 12.71 -10.75
C THR A 190 2.46 11.76 -11.76
N ARG A 191 2.81 10.54 -11.33
CA ARG A 191 3.28 9.50 -12.26
C ARG A 191 2.11 9.05 -13.12
N ASN A 192 2.36 8.88 -14.41
CA ASN A 192 1.44 8.16 -15.28
C ASN A 192 1.40 6.67 -14.91
N GLU A 193 0.49 5.91 -15.52
CA GLU A 193 0.30 4.48 -15.26
C GLU A 193 1.61 3.67 -15.39
N ASP A 194 2.33 3.81 -16.51
CA ASP A 194 3.59 3.10 -16.74
C ASP A 194 4.66 3.47 -15.71
N GLY A 195 4.77 4.75 -15.37
CA GLY A 195 5.72 5.24 -14.37
C GLY A 195 5.40 4.72 -12.97
N LEU A 196 4.12 4.61 -12.62
CA LEU A 196 3.68 4.03 -11.35
C LEU A 196 3.91 2.51 -11.32
N ARG A 197 3.60 1.81 -12.41
CA ARG A 197 3.87 0.38 -12.57
C ARG A 197 5.37 0.08 -12.42
N ALA A 198 6.21 0.81 -13.12
CA ALA A 198 7.67 0.67 -13.00
C ALA A 198 8.16 0.93 -11.56
N TRP A 199 7.56 1.92 -10.89
CA TRP A 199 7.85 2.22 -9.49
C TRP A 199 7.47 1.07 -8.55
N TYR A 200 6.32 0.42 -8.76
CA TYR A 200 5.93 -0.78 -8.01
C TYR A 200 6.81 -2.00 -8.31
N CYS A 201 7.23 -2.19 -9.56
CA CYS A 201 8.17 -3.24 -9.91
C CYS A 201 9.49 -3.10 -9.12
N GLU A 202 9.93 -1.86 -8.86
CA GLU A 202 11.11 -1.61 -8.03
C GLU A 202 10.87 -1.96 -6.55
N VAL A 203 9.69 -1.67 -6.01
CA VAL A 203 9.29 -2.14 -4.67
C VAL A 203 9.32 -3.68 -4.60
N ALA A 204 8.78 -4.35 -5.62
CA ALA A 204 8.76 -5.81 -5.69
C ALA A 204 10.18 -6.40 -5.75
N LYS A 205 11.08 -5.82 -6.56
CA LYS A 205 12.50 -6.23 -6.61
C LYS A 205 13.19 -6.09 -5.26
N GLN A 206 12.97 -4.98 -4.56
CA GLN A 206 13.51 -4.80 -3.19
C GLN A 206 12.92 -5.86 -2.24
N CYS A 207 11.63 -6.15 -2.34
CA CYS A 207 11.03 -7.21 -1.52
C CYS A 207 11.64 -8.59 -1.83
N GLN A 208 11.94 -8.90 -3.09
CA GLN A 208 12.60 -10.14 -3.48
C GLN A 208 14.03 -10.20 -2.95
N SER A 209 14.82 -9.13 -3.08
CA SER A 209 16.20 -9.09 -2.58
C SER A 209 16.30 -9.23 -1.06
N HIS A 210 15.28 -8.74 -0.33
CA HIS A 210 15.15 -8.91 1.11
C HIS A 210 14.49 -10.23 1.54
N GLY A 211 14.12 -11.12 0.60
CA GLY A 211 13.46 -12.39 0.90
C GLY A 211 12.05 -12.25 1.47
N ILE A 212 11.38 -11.12 1.21
CA ILE A 212 10.01 -10.82 1.68
C ILE A 212 8.97 -11.47 0.76
N ILE A 213 9.19 -11.44 -0.56
CA ILE A 213 8.29 -12.09 -1.53
C ILE A 213 9.06 -13.12 -2.37
N ALA A 214 8.39 -14.20 -2.73
CA ALA A 214 8.96 -15.23 -3.60
C ALA A 214 8.88 -14.86 -5.10
N ALA A 215 7.79 -14.20 -5.50
CA ALA A 215 7.54 -13.81 -6.89
C ALA A 215 6.61 -12.60 -6.95
N SER A 216 6.61 -11.92 -8.10
CA SER A 216 5.64 -10.90 -8.48
C SER A 216 5.19 -11.16 -9.90
N SER A 217 3.89 -11.10 -10.17
CA SER A 217 3.30 -11.31 -11.50
C SER A 217 2.11 -10.38 -11.71
N GLY A 218 1.66 -10.25 -12.96
CA GLY A 218 0.36 -9.62 -13.24
C GLY A 218 -0.79 -10.47 -12.69
N LEU A 219 -1.96 -9.86 -12.49
CA LEU A 219 -3.17 -10.57 -12.02
C LEU A 219 -3.59 -11.71 -12.98
N TYR A 220 -3.49 -11.48 -14.28
CA TYR A 220 -3.84 -12.50 -15.28
C TYR A 220 -2.82 -13.65 -15.33
N GLU A 221 -1.55 -13.36 -15.06
CA GLU A 221 -0.50 -14.38 -15.00
C GLU A 221 -0.57 -15.21 -13.71
N CYS A 222 -1.09 -14.65 -12.60
CA CYS A 222 -1.20 -15.40 -11.35
C CYS A 222 -2.33 -16.44 -11.37
N GLY A 223 -3.43 -16.16 -12.08
CA GLY A 223 -4.55 -17.11 -12.22
C GLY A 223 -4.11 -18.44 -12.83
N HIS A 224 -3.29 -18.39 -13.88
CA HIS A 224 -2.75 -19.60 -14.53
C HIS A 224 -1.75 -20.39 -13.68
N ARG A 225 -1.14 -19.76 -12.67
CA ARG A 225 -0.11 -20.41 -11.84
C ARG A 225 -0.68 -21.10 -10.61
N GLU A 226 -1.78 -20.59 -10.04
CA GLU A 226 -2.52 -21.30 -8.98
C GLU A 226 -3.19 -22.59 -9.52
N GLU A 227 -3.41 -22.70 -10.83
CA GLU A 227 -3.98 -23.88 -11.51
C GLU A 227 -2.99 -25.02 -11.78
N GLN A 228 -1.67 -24.80 -11.66
CA GLN A 228 -0.66 -25.83 -11.85
C GLN A 228 0.04 -26.17 -10.53
N PRO A 229 -0.47 -27.12 -9.72
CA PRO A 229 0.36 -27.72 -8.70
C PRO A 229 1.54 -28.41 -9.40
N ALA A 230 2.72 -28.33 -8.79
CA ALA A 230 3.95 -28.94 -9.31
C ALA A 230 3.68 -30.39 -9.73
N LEU A 231 3.69 -30.63 -11.05
CA LEU A 231 3.57 -31.96 -11.62
C LEU A 231 4.76 -32.78 -11.16
N ALA A 232 4.53 -33.64 -10.17
CA ALA A 232 5.33 -34.83 -10.00
C ALA A 232 5.25 -35.61 -11.32
N SER A 233 6.42 -35.97 -11.83
CA SER A 233 6.58 -36.86 -12.98
C SER A 233 5.82 -38.16 -12.72
N ASP A 234 4.76 -38.44 -13.48
CA ASP A 234 4.58 -39.75 -14.08
C ASP A 234 3.47 -39.80 -15.15
N ASP A 235 3.88 -40.42 -16.24
CA ASP A 235 3.21 -41.25 -17.24
C ASP A 235 1.82 -40.89 -17.85
N SER A 236 1.74 -41.35 -19.09
CA SER A 236 0.87 -41.12 -20.22
C SER A 236 -0.64 -41.42 -20.09
N SER A 237 -1.39 -40.69 -20.93
CA SER A 237 -2.71 -40.98 -21.51
C SER A 237 -3.98 -40.70 -20.68
N ARG A 238 -4.74 -39.67 -21.09
CA ARG A 238 -6.19 -39.69 -21.46
C ARG A 238 -6.85 -38.31 -21.29
N GLY A 239 -7.60 -37.91 -22.33
CA GLY A 239 -8.90 -37.26 -22.16
C GLY A 239 -8.94 -35.73 -22.10
N THR A 240 -9.29 -35.11 -23.23
CA THR A 240 -9.91 -33.79 -23.29
C THR A 240 -11.22 -33.76 -22.50
N THR A 241 -11.27 -32.96 -21.43
CA THR A 241 -12.41 -32.13 -20.98
C THR A 241 -11.95 -31.32 -19.75
N SER A 242 -11.40 -30.11 -19.95
CA SER A 242 -11.26 -29.17 -18.84
C SER A 242 -12.58 -28.41 -18.69
N ASP A 243 -13.36 -28.80 -17.68
CA ASP A 243 -14.42 -27.98 -17.09
C ASP A 243 -13.71 -26.74 -16.48
N GLU A 244 -13.36 -25.75 -17.32
CA GLU A 244 -12.75 -24.47 -16.91
C GLU A 244 -13.79 -23.66 -16.14
N ARG A 245 -14.02 -24.04 -14.88
CA ARG A 245 -14.81 -23.20 -13.97
C ARG A 245 -13.99 -21.96 -13.64
N PRO A 246 -14.53 -20.76 -13.84
CA PRO A 246 -13.78 -19.56 -13.56
C PRO A 246 -13.53 -19.45 -12.05
N VAL A 247 -12.26 -19.40 -11.66
CA VAL A 247 -11.82 -19.16 -10.29
C VAL A 247 -12.26 -17.75 -9.87
N LEU A 248 -12.81 -17.63 -8.67
CA LEU A 248 -13.28 -16.34 -8.15
C LEU A 248 -12.08 -15.39 -7.92
N PRO A 249 -11.94 -14.28 -8.67
CA PRO A 249 -10.88 -13.34 -8.40
C PRO A 249 -11.07 -12.67 -7.03
N PRO A 250 -9.98 -12.19 -6.40
CA PRO A 250 -10.10 -11.44 -5.16
C PRO A 250 -10.96 -10.18 -5.36
N ILE A 251 -11.74 -9.84 -4.34
CA ILE A 251 -12.69 -8.72 -4.35
C ILE A 251 -12.16 -7.64 -3.41
N PHE A 252 -11.71 -6.51 -3.94
CA PHE A 252 -11.22 -5.40 -3.12
C PHE A 252 -12.09 -4.16 -3.22
N LYS A 253 -12.40 -3.52 -2.09
CA LYS A 253 -13.17 -2.26 -2.10
C LYS A 253 -12.47 -1.20 -2.94
N GLY A 254 -13.19 -0.66 -3.93
CA GLY A 254 -12.72 0.43 -4.78
C GLY A 254 -11.80 -0.03 -5.93
N ASP A 255 -11.73 -1.33 -6.18
CA ASP A 255 -10.94 -1.87 -7.29
C ASP A 255 -11.68 -1.81 -8.63
N PHE A 256 -10.90 -1.74 -9.70
CA PHE A 256 -11.36 -1.48 -11.06
C PHE A 256 -12.21 -2.62 -11.63
N TRP A 257 -11.78 -3.88 -11.47
CA TRP A 257 -12.49 -5.02 -12.08
C TRP A 257 -13.84 -5.34 -11.43
N ILE A 258 -14.16 -4.75 -10.26
CA ILE A 258 -15.49 -4.86 -9.67
C ILE A 258 -16.49 -3.96 -10.40
N ALA A 259 -16.03 -2.86 -10.98
CA ALA A 259 -16.87 -1.90 -11.70
C ALA A 259 -17.17 -2.33 -13.15
N ASP A 260 -16.31 -3.17 -13.73
CA ASP A 260 -16.40 -3.61 -15.13
C ASP A 260 -17.21 -4.91 -15.36
N LEU A 261 -17.84 -5.46 -14.32
CA LEU A 261 -18.65 -6.69 -14.33
C LEU A 261 -20.15 -6.41 -14.09
#